data_AF-A0A2I8ERP0-F1
#
_entry.id   AF-A0A2I8ERP0-F1
#
_cell.length_a   1.000
_cell.length_b   1.000
_cell.length_c   1.000
_cell.angle_alpha   90.00
_cell.angle_beta   90.00
_cell.angle_gamma   90.00
#
_symmetry.space_group_name_H-M   'P 1'
#
loop_
_entity.id
_entity.type
_entity.pdbx_description
1 polymer ?
#
loop_
_entity_poly.entity_id
_entity_poly.type
_entity_poly.pdbx_seq_one_letter_code
_entity_poly.pdbx_strand_id
1 'polypeptide(L)'
;MNEGKKNALDEAHGISRIESTISDAGRVAGLARKMCLRAMALVAMSVGLYLHASVSFAQDASMLDERVSQQNIVTTICRPGYADTVSPPFDDMMELKDRLLAERGIDAGHGTRYALDRRVPIVLGGSPDAQDNLDLLPWGGHKGERRKELLTAKLKRCVCEGRMSLTDAQAAIAGNWSAHYAGFGSAPCDDDSGVASIGSDGS
;
A
#
# COMPACT_ATOMS: atom_id res chain seq x y z
N MET A 1 -9.63 -73.18 -66.93
CA MET A 1 -8.62 -72.16 -66.55
C MET A 1 -9.28 -70.81 -66.49
N ASN A 2 -9.40 -70.10 -65.38
CA ASN A 2 -9.32 -70.35 -63.94
C ASN A 2 -10.05 -69.13 -63.33
N GLU A 3 -10.98 -69.33 -62.40
CA GLU A 3 -10.70 -69.16 -60.96
C GLU A 3 -9.97 -67.85 -60.57
N GLY A 4 -10.20 -66.75 -61.29
CA GLY A 4 -9.70 -65.41 -60.93
C GLY A 4 -10.76 -64.45 -60.39
N LYS A 5 -12.04 -64.84 -60.32
CA LYS A 5 -13.16 -63.90 -60.10
C LYS A 5 -13.78 -63.92 -58.70
N LYS A 6 -13.27 -64.74 -57.77
CA LYS A 6 -13.82 -64.85 -56.40
C LYS A 6 -13.04 -64.05 -55.34
N ASN A 7 -11.89 -63.47 -55.65
CA ASN A 7 -11.05 -62.81 -54.62
C ASN A 7 -11.11 -61.26 -54.61
N ALA A 8 -11.93 -60.62 -55.44
CA ALA A 8 -11.95 -59.15 -55.54
C ALA A 8 -13.13 -58.45 -54.84
N LEU A 9 -14.08 -59.20 -54.28
CA LEU A 9 -15.30 -58.64 -53.66
C LEU A 9 -15.30 -58.69 -52.13
N ASP A 10 -14.38 -59.43 -51.50
CA ASP A 10 -14.31 -59.57 -50.04
C ASP A 10 -13.30 -58.58 -49.39
N GLU A 11 -12.40 -57.98 -50.17
CA GLU A 11 -11.38 -57.05 -49.66
C GLU A 11 -11.89 -55.59 -49.55
N ALA A 12 -12.88 -55.22 -50.35
CA ALA A 12 -13.42 -53.84 -50.36
C ALA A 12 -14.36 -53.54 -49.17
N HIS A 13 -15.00 -54.55 -48.57
CA HIS A 13 -15.90 -54.35 -47.42
C HIS A 13 -15.16 -54.26 -46.07
N GLY A 14 -13.92 -54.76 -45.98
CA GLY A 14 -13.12 -54.71 -44.75
C GLY A 14 -12.52 -53.32 -44.47
N ILE A 15 -12.09 -52.61 -45.52
CA ILE A 15 -11.37 -51.34 -45.39
C ILE A 15 -12.32 -50.18 -45.00
N SER A 16 -13.54 -50.17 -45.55
CA SER A 16 -14.56 -49.15 -45.25
C SER A 16 -15.00 -49.12 -43.78
N ARG A 17 -14.99 -50.28 -43.09
CA ARG A 17 -15.38 -50.38 -41.68
C ARG A 17 -14.28 -49.90 -40.71
N ILE A 18 -13.01 -49.98 -41.12
CA ILE A 18 -11.87 -49.56 -40.28
C ILE A 18 -11.70 -48.04 -40.30
N GLU A 19 -11.93 -47.38 -41.44
CA GLU A 19 -11.80 -45.92 -41.53
C GLU A 19 -12.87 -45.15 -40.72
N SER A 20 -14.10 -45.68 -40.60
CA SER A 20 -15.16 -44.99 -39.84
C SER A 20 -14.91 -45.02 -38.32
N THR A 21 -14.28 -46.08 -37.81
CA THR A 21 -14.00 -46.24 -36.36
C THR A 21 -12.84 -45.37 -35.87
N ILE A 22 -11.84 -45.10 -36.73
CA ILE A 22 -10.69 -44.24 -36.38
C ILE A 22 -11.10 -42.76 -36.35
N SER A 23 -12.04 -42.34 -37.21
CA SER A 23 -12.55 -40.96 -37.25
C SER A 23 -13.36 -40.58 -36.00
N ASP A 24 -14.13 -41.53 -35.45
CA ASP A 24 -14.93 -41.30 -34.24
C ASP A 24 -14.05 -41.19 -32.97
N ALA A 25 -13.02 -42.03 -32.84
CA ALA A 25 -12.09 -41.99 -31.70
C ALA A 25 -11.32 -40.66 -31.58
N GLY A 26 -10.96 -40.04 -32.71
CA GLY A 26 -10.31 -38.72 -32.73
C GLY A 26 -11.21 -37.57 -32.27
N ARG A 27 -12.52 -37.68 -32.51
CA ARG A 27 -13.50 -36.63 -32.19
C ARG A 27 -13.85 -36.59 -30.70
N VAL A 28 -14.02 -37.76 -30.06
CA VAL A 28 -14.25 -37.86 -28.61
C VAL A 28 -13.03 -37.43 -27.79
N ALA A 29 -11.81 -37.76 -28.23
CA ALA A 29 -10.58 -37.31 -27.57
C ALA A 29 -10.35 -35.79 -27.67
N GLY A 30 -10.74 -35.18 -28.80
CA GLY A 30 -10.64 -33.73 -29.02
C GLY A 30 -11.63 -32.90 -28.18
N LEU A 31 -12.83 -33.43 -27.93
CA LEU A 31 -13.83 -32.75 -27.08
C LEU A 31 -13.45 -32.83 -25.60
N ALA A 32 -12.99 -33.98 -25.11
CA ALA A 32 -12.55 -34.16 -23.73
C ALA A 32 -11.36 -33.25 -23.37
N ARG A 33 -10.39 -33.09 -24.29
CA ARG A 33 -9.29 -32.13 -24.14
C ARG A 33 -9.76 -30.68 -24.05
N LYS A 34 -10.73 -30.26 -24.88
CA LYS A 34 -11.28 -28.90 -24.87
C LYS A 34 -12.13 -28.61 -23.62
N MET A 35 -12.81 -29.62 -23.08
CA MET A 35 -13.61 -29.50 -21.85
C MET A 35 -12.73 -29.43 -20.59
N CYS A 36 -11.66 -30.23 -20.50
CA CYS A 36 -10.66 -30.14 -19.44
C CYS A 36 -9.91 -28.79 -19.44
N LEU A 37 -9.54 -28.28 -20.63
CA LEU A 37 -8.86 -26.97 -20.74
C LEU A 37 -9.77 -25.79 -20.32
N ARG A 38 -11.07 -25.85 -20.62
CA ARG A 38 -12.05 -24.84 -20.17
C ARG A 38 -12.34 -24.92 -18.67
N ALA A 39 -12.44 -26.12 -18.10
CA ALA A 39 -12.60 -26.30 -16.65
C ALA A 39 -11.35 -25.81 -15.88
N MET A 40 -10.14 -26.10 -16.38
CA MET A 40 -8.89 -25.59 -15.80
C MET A 40 -8.77 -24.05 -15.87
N ALA A 41 -9.22 -23.43 -16.96
CA ALA A 41 -9.24 -21.96 -17.09
C ALA A 41 -10.23 -21.29 -16.12
N LEU A 42 -11.39 -21.90 -15.86
CA LEU A 42 -12.39 -21.38 -14.92
C LEU A 42 -11.98 -21.58 -13.44
N VAL A 43 -11.28 -22.68 -13.12
CA VAL A 43 -10.70 -22.91 -11.79
C VAL A 43 -9.51 -21.95 -11.53
N ALA A 44 -8.69 -21.66 -12.55
CA ALA A 44 -7.62 -20.66 -12.43
C ALA A 44 -8.13 -19.22 -12.25
N MET A 45 -9.24 -18.85 -12.91
CA MET A 45 -9.88 -17.53 -12.68
C MET A 45 -10.50 -17.40 -11.30
N SER A 46 -11.05 -18.48 -10.74
CA SER A 46 -11.61 -18.43 -9.38
C SER A 46 -10.51 -18.36 -8.32
N VAL A 47 -9.38 -19.08 -8.47
CA VAL A 47 -8.23 -18.96 -7.54
C VAL A 47 -7.52 -17.61 -7.69
N GLY A 48 -7.38 -17.07 -8.90
CA GLY A 48 -6.78 -15.75 -9.14
C GLY A 48 -7.58 -14.58 -8.54
N LEU A 49 -8.92 -14.71 -8.46
CA LEU A 49 -9.77 -13.69 -7.86
C LEU A 49 -9.65 -13.62 -6.33
N TYR A 50 -9.24 -14.70 -5.66
CA TYR A 50 -9.02 -14.71 -4.21
C TYR A 50 -7.65 -14.14 -3.78
N LEU A 51 -6.67 -14.06 -4.68
CA LEU A 51 -5.32 -13.55 -4.39
C LEU A 51 -5.13 -12.05 -4.68
N HIS A 52 -6.13 -11.37 -5.23
CA HIS A 52 -6.15 -9.90 -5.36
C HIS A 52 -6.99 -9.22 -4.27
N ALA A 53 -7.12 -9.84 -3.09
CA ALA A 53 -7.46 -9.08 -1.89
C ALA A 53 -6.32 -8.10 -1.63
N SER A 54 -6.42 -6.91 -2.21
CA SER A 54 -5.58 -5.78 -1.88
C SER A 54 -5.68 -5.59 -0.37
N VAL A 55 -4.59 -5.89 0.32
CA VAL A 55 -4.38 -5.40 1.68
C VAL A 55 -4.24 -3.89 1.53
N SER A 56 -5.37 -3.19 1.54
CA SER A 56 -5.36 -1.79 1.90
C SER A 56 -4.80 -1.77 3.31
N PHE A 57 -3.52 -1.43 3.45
CA PHE A 57 -3.05 -0.88 4.70
C PHE A 57 -3.95 0.34 4.91
N ALA A 58 -4.97 0.18 5.75
CA ALA A 58 -5.54 1.33 6.41
C ALA A 58 -4.33 2.02 7.01
N GLN A 59 -3.95 3.18 6.48
CA GLN A 59 -3.11 4.09 7.23
C GLN A 59 -3.73 4.14 8.61
N ASP A 60 -2.94 3.84 9.63
CA ASP A 60 -3.45 3.53 10.97
C ASP A 60 -4.41 4.64 11.40
N ALA A 61 -5.70 4.38 11.24
CA ALA A 61 -6.71 5.43 11.26
C ALA A 61 -6.81 6.03 12.67
N SER A 62 -6.33 5.27 13.67
CA SER A 62 -6.14 5.69 15.05
C SER A 62 -5.30 6.95 15.18
N MET A 63 -4.33 7.19 14.30
CA MET A 63 -3.43 8.34 14.37
C MET A 63 -3.97 9.59 13.66
N LEU A 64 -5.08 9.49 12.91
CA LEU A 64 -5.58 10.57 12.07
C LEU A 64 -6.73 11.35 12.73
N ASP A 65 -6.85 12.62 12.37
CA ASP A 65 -7.93 13.50 12.84
C ASP A 65 -9.11 13.43 11.87
N GLU A 66 -10.26 12.90 12.31
CA GLU A 66 -11.48 12.78 11.50
C GLU A 66 -12.02 14.14 11.00
N ARG A 67 -11.63 15.25 11.63
CA ARG A 67 -11.98 16.60 11.18
C ARG A 67 -11.25 17.00 9.91
N VAL A 68 -10.16 16.32 9.55
CA VAL A 68 -9.31 16.65 8.40
C VAL A 68 -9.51 15.61 7.30
N SER A 69 -9.85 16.08 6.11
CA SER A 69 -9.93 15.25 4.92
C SER A 69 -9.36 15.99 3.72
N GLN A 70 -9.07 15.25 2.65
CA GLN A 70 -8.62 15.83 1.38
C GLN A 70 -9.56 16.93 0.87
N GLN A 71 -10.87 16.77 1.09
CA GLN A 71 -11.90 17.69 0.61
C GLN A 71 -11.94 19.01 1.41
N ASN A 72 -11.43 19.02 2.64
CA ASN A 72 -11.55 20.18 3.53
C ASN A 72 -10.22 20.84 3.91
N ILE A 73 -9.08 20.40 3.34
CA ILE A 73 -7.73 20.89 3.67
C ILE A 73 -7.62 22.42 3.64
N VAL A 74 -8.33 23.09 2.71
CA VAL A 74 -8.33 24.55 2.55
C VAL A 74 -8.90 25.27 3.78
N THR A 75 -9.88 24.65 4.45
CA THR A 75 -10.52 25.17 5.67
C THR A 75 -9.89 24.64 6.96
N THR A 76 -9.13 23.56 6.88
CA THR A 76 -8.43 22.93 8.00
C THR A 76 -6.94 23.23 7.95
N ILE A 77 -6.09 22.27 7.60
CA ILE A 77 -4.63 22.32 7.74
C ILE A 77 -3.96 23.44 6.92
N CYS A 78 -4.59 23.92 5.85
CA CYS A 78 -4.08 25.02 5.04
C CYS A 78 -4.49 26.40 5.55
N ARG A 79 -5.43 26.48 6.49
CA ARG A 79 -5.81 27.73 7.15
C ARG A 79 -4.71 28.12 8.17
N PRO A 80 -4.18 29.35 8.13
CA PRO A 80 -3.28 29.84 9.16
C PRO A 80 -3.89 29.70 10.57
N GLY A 81 -3.10 29.23 11.54
CA GLY A 81 -3.55 29.05 12.92
C GLY A 81 -4.43 27.81 13.19
N TYR A 82 -4.72 26.97 12.20
CA TYR A 82 -5.54 25.76 12.43
C TYR A 82 -5.00 24.87 13.55
N ALA A 83 -3.68 24.61 13.56
CA ALA A 83 -3.07 23.78 14.59
C ALA A 83 -3.30 24.34 15.99
N ASP A 84 -3.22 25.65 16.18
CA ASP A 84 -3.45 26.30 17.48
C ASP A 84 -4.89 26.13 17.95
N THR A 85 -5.85 26.05 17.02
CA THR A 85 -7.28 25.88 17.36
C THR A 85 -7.65 24.48 17.82
N VAL A 86 -6.81 23.47 17.54
CA VAL A 86 -7.10 22.06 17.86
C VAL A 86 -6.04 21.41 18.73
N SER A 87 -4.92 22.09 18.99
CA SER A 87 -3.86 21.57 19.85
C SER A 87 -4.32 21.48 21.30
N PRO A 88 -3.96 20.42 22.05
CA PRO A 88 -4.20 20.37 23.47
C PRO A 88 -3.41 21.46 24.20
N PRO A 89 -3.80 21.81 25.44
CA PRO A 89 -3.03 22.73 26.29
C PRO A 89 -1.57 22.30 26.41
N PHE A 90 -0.67 23.27 26.43
CA PHE A 90 0.77 23.01 26.51
C PHE A 90 1.15 22.21 27.77
N ASP A 91 0.57 22.54 28.91
CA ASP A 91 0.88 21.89 30.19
C ASP A 91 0.52 20.40 30.15
N ASP A 92 -0.65 20.04 29.62
CA ASP A 92 -1.07 18.63 29.44
C ASP A 92 -0.08 17.85 28.55
N MET A 93 0.42 18.49 27.49
CA MET A 93 1.42 17.88 26.60
C MET A 93 2.78 17.70 27.30
N MET A 94 3.18 18.64 28.15
CA MET A 94 4.42 18.52 28.92
C MET A 94 4.33 17.43 29.99
N GLU A 95 3.19 17.31 30.68
CA GLU A 95 2.95 16.21 31.62
C GLU A 95 2.98 14.84 30.93
N LEU A 96 2.40 14.73 29.73
CA LEU A 96 2.48 13.50 28.94
C LEU A 96 3.92 13.18 28.54
N LYS A 97 4.68 14.19 28.09
CA LYS A 97 6.10 14.02 27.74
C LYS A 97 6.90 13.48 28.93
N ASP A 98 6.70 14.04 30.12
CA ASP A 98 7.41 13.62 31.33
C ASP A 98 7.05 12.19 31.72
N ARG A 99 5.79 11.79 31.55
CA ARG A 99 5.35 10.39 31.73
C ARG A 99 6.05 9.44 30.76
N LEU A 100 6.07 9.76 29.47
CA LEU A 100 6.74 8.93 28.45
C LEU A 100 8.25 8.81 28.66
N LEU A 101 8.89 9.86 29.20
CA LEU A 101 10.30 9.84 29.58
C LEU A 101 10.53 8.87 30.76
N ALA A 102 9.71 8.97 31.80
CA ALA A 102 9.78 8.08 32.95
C ALA A 102 9.54 6.60 32.57
N GLU A 103 8.55 6.33 31.71
CA GLU A 103 8.25 4.99 31.19
C GLU A 103 9.44 4.35 30.44
N ARG A 104 10.25 5.18 29.77
CA ARG A 104 11.47 4.72 29.06
C ARG A 104 12.72 4.72 29.95
N GLY A 105 12.60 5.05 31.23
CA GLY A 105 13.72 5.16 32.17
C GLY A 105 14.70 6.28 31.81
N ILE A 106 14.23 7.32 31.10
CA ILE A 106 15.04 8.47 30.73
C ILE A 106 15.02 9.48 31.87
N ASP A 107 16.19 9.83 32.38
CA ASP A 107 16.35 10.84 33.41
C ASP A 107 15.78 12.21 32.97
N ALA A 108 15.06 12.90 33.87
CA ALA A 108 14.42 14.17 33.58
C ALA A 108 15.42 15.27 33.16
N GLY A 109 16.67 15.22 33.65
CA GLY A 109 17.75 16.11 33.23
C GLY A 109 18.15 15.94 31.76
N HIS A 110 17.78 14.82 31.14
CA HIS A 110 17.93 14.57 29.70
C HIS A 110 16.66 14.86 28.88
N GLY A 111 15.55 15.30 29.50
CA GLY A 111 14.27 15.51 28.82
C GLY A 111 14.31 16.54 27.69
N THR A 112 15.24 17.49 27.72
CA THR A 112 15.47 18.47 26.64
C THR A 112 16.09 17.86 25.37
N ARG A 113 16.64 16.64 25.48
CA ARG A 113 17.18 15.89 24.33
C ARG A 113 16.10 15.19 23.52
N TYR A 114 14.84 15.24 23.97
CA TYR A 114 13.71 14.60 23.33
C TYR A 114 12.58 15.62 23.10
N ALA A 115 11.88 15.48 21.99
CA ALA A 115 10.59 16.11 21.73
C ALA A 115 9.46 15.14 22.06
N LEU A 116 8.30 15.68 22.41
CA LEU A 116 7.05 14.95 22.27
C LEU A 116 6.64 15.05 20.81
N ASP A 117 6.75 13.94 20.10
CA ASP A 117 6.52 13.84 18.66
C ASP A 117 5.10 13.37 18.37
N ARG A 118 4.54 13.87 17.28
CA ARG A 118 3.37 13.29 16.64
C ARG A 118 3.79 12.54 15.39
N ARG A 119 3.57 11.21 15.33
CA ARG A 119 3.90 10.37 14.17
C ARG A 119 3.37 10.99 12.87
N VAL A 120 2.10 11.40 12.88
CA VAL A 120 1.49 12.30 11.90
C VAL A 120 1.24 13.67 12.57
N PRO A 121 1.90 14.75 12.11
CA PRO A 121 1.67 16.09 12.64
C PRO A 121 0.26 16.63 12.38
N ILE A 122 -0.27 17.49 13.26
CA ILE A 122 -1.60 18.12 13.13
C ILE A 122 -1.76 18.84 11.79
N VAL A 123 -0.71 19.51 11.31
CA VAL A 123 -0.72 20.23 10.01
C VAL A 123 -0.73 19.30 8.80
N LEU A 124 -0.70 17.99 9.00
CA LEU A 124 -0.90 16.93 8.02
C LEU A 124 -2.10 16.03 8.39
N GLY A 125 -3.00 16.52 9.23
CA GLY A 125 -4.23 15.82 9.59
C GLY A 125 -4.05 14.69 10.60
N GLY A 126 -2.96 14.68 11.36
CA GLY A 126 -2.82 13.77 12.50
C GLY A 126 -3.66 14.21 13.70
N SER A 127 -4.16 13.25 14.46
CA SER A 127 -4.92 13.48 15.67
C SER A 127 -4.08 14.23 16.72
N PRO A 128 -4.63 15.27 17.37
CA PRO A 128 -3.89 16.06 18.35
C PRO A 128 -3.50 15.30 19.61
N ASP A 129 -4.30 14.29 20.00
CA ASP A 129 -4.31 13.63 21.31
C ASP A 129 -4.39 12.09 21.25
N ALA A 130 -4.49 11.48 20.07
CA ALA A 130 -4.44 10.02 19.93
C ALA A 130 -3.13 9.46 20.49
N GLN A 131 -3.23 8.50 21.41
CA GLN A 131 -2.06 7.88 22.06
C GLN A 131 -1.13 7.21 21.06
N ASP A 132 -1.69 6.51 20.06
CA ASP A 132 -0.91 5.84 19.02
C ASP A 132 -0.19 6.84 18.09
N ASN A 133 -0.61 8.10 18.07
CA ASN A 133 0.06 9.17 17.34
C ASN A 133 1.19 9.84 18.15
N LEU A 134 1.36 9.54 19.44
CA LEU A 134 2.27 10.26 20.33
C LEU A 134 3.45 9.39 20.77
N ASP A 135 4.67 9.90 20.61
CA ASP A 135 5.90 9.20 20.99
C ASP A 135 7.00 10.19 21.40
N LEU A 136 8.15 9.69 21.84
CA LEU A 136 9.36 10.48 22.04
C LEU A 136 10.28 10.36 20.82
N LEU A 137 10.74 11.50 20.33
CA LEU A 137 11.75 11.56 19.27
C LEU A 137 12.97 12.33 19.77
N PRO A 138 14.21 11.93 19.44
CA PRO A 138 15.38 12.75 19.72
C PRO A 138 15.21 14.15 19.13
N TRP A 139 15.61 15.18 19.86
CA TRP A 139 15.50 16.57 19.39
C TRP A 139 16.35 16.82 18.13
N GLY A 140 17.56 16.25 18.11
CA GLY A 140 18.54 16.42 17.04
C GLY A 140 18.90 15.13 16.31
N GLY A 141 19.77 15.26 15.30
CA GLY A 141 20.26 14.14 14.50
C GLY A 141 19.45 13.90 13.21
N HIS A 142 19.86 12.88 12.45
CA HIS A 142 19.24 12.56 11.15
C HIS A 142 17.79 12.10 11.24
N LYS A 143 17.41 11.52 12.39
CA LYS A 143 16.06 11.05 12.70
C LYS A 143 15.36 11.93 13.77
N GLY A 144 15.88 13.14 14.00
CA GLY A 144 15.39 13.99 15.09
C GLY A 144 14.28 14.94 14.68
N GLU A 145 13.57 15.45 15.68
CA GLU A 145 12.41 16.34 15.56
C GLU A 145 12.69 17.53 14.64
N ARG A 146 13.83 18.20 14.82
CA ARG A 146 14.19 19.37 14.00
C ARG A 146 14.17 19.09 12.49
N ARG A 147 14.53 17.88 12.06
CA ARG A 147 14.43 17.51 10.64
C ARG A 147 13.00 17.16 10.26
N LYS A 148 12.29 16.45 11.13
CA LYS A 148 10.88 16.11 10.94
C LYS A 148 10.01 17.35 10.77
N GLU A 149 10.24 18.41 11.54
CA GLU A 149 9.54 19.69 11.42
C GLU A 149 9.74 20.33 10.04
N LEU A 150 10.98 20.34 9.52
CA LEU A 150 11.28 20.87 8.18
C LEU A 150 10.57 20.07 7.09
N LEU A 151 10.59 18.74 7.20
CA LEU A 151 9.86 17.86 6.29
C LEU A 151 8.36 18.13 6.36
N THR A 152 7.80 18.23 7.56
CA THR A 152 6.39 18.52 7.82
C THR A 152 5.97 19.84 7.17
N ALA A 153 6.78 20.90 7.32
CA ALA A 153 6.51 22.19 6.69
C ALA A 153 6.51 22.11 5.16
N LYS A 154 7.42 21.31 4.57
CA LYS A 154 7.43 21.06 3.13
C LYS A 154 6.20 20.30 2.67
N LEU A 155 5.88 19.17 3.30
CA LEU A 155 4.73 18.33 2.94
C LEU A 155 3.42 19.13 3.05
N LYS A 156 3.27 19.92 4.13
CA LYS A 156 2.11 20.82 4.29
C LYS A 156 1.97 21.78 3.11
N ARG A 157 3.09 22.39 2.67
CA ARG A 157 3.08 23.30 1.51
C ARG A 157 2.65 22.56 0.24
N CYS A 158 3.21 21.38 -0.01
CA CYS A 158 2.85 20.57 -1.17
C CYS A 158 1.36 20.23 -1.21
N VAL A 159 0.80 19.81 -0.08
CA VAL A 159 -0.64 19.51 0.06
C VAL A 159 -1.47 20.77 -0.18
N CYS A 160 -1.12 21.89 0.43
CA CYS A 160 -1.90 23.13 0.32
C CYS A 160 -1.81 23.81 -1.05
N GLU A 161 -0.78 23.50 -1.84
CA GLU A 161 -0.65 23.93 -3.24
C GLU A 161 -1.30 22.93 -4.22
N GLY A 162 -1.85 21.82 -3.73
CA GLY A 162 -2.48 20.79 -4.57
C GLY A 162 -1.48 19.93 -5.37
N ARG A 163 -0.20 19.96 -4.99
CA ARG A 163 0.90 19.23 -5.64
C ARG A 163 1.16 17.84 -5.06
N MET A 164 0.47 17.50 -3.98
CA MET A 164 0.57 16.21 -3.29
C MET A 164 -0.76 15.94 -2.58
N SER A 165 -1.22 14.69 -2.56
CA SER A 165 -2.39 14.34 -1.78
C SER A 165 -2.08 14.36 -0.28
N LEU A 166 -3.09 14.62 0.55
CA LEU A 166 -2.96 14.54 2.00
C LEU A 166 -2.50 13.14 2.44
N THR A 167 -3.03 12.09 1.80
CA THR A 167 -2.72 10.70 2.09
C THR A 167 -1.27 10.35 1.77
N ASP A 168 -0.70 10.88 0.68
CA ASP A 168 0.71 10.67 0.34
C ASP A 168 1.63 11.38 1.35
N ALA A 169 1.26 12.60 1.76
CA ALA A 169 1.99 13.32 2.80
C ALA A 169 1.96 12.58 4.16
N GLN A 170 0.80 12.02 4.52
CA GLN A 170 0.62 11.19 5.72
C GLN A 170 1.46 9.91 5.65
N ALA A 171 1.46 9.22 4.50
CA ALA A 171 2.29 8.02 4.28
C ALA A 171 3.77 8.35 4.42
N ALA A 172 4.21 9.45 3.80
CA ALA A 172 5.60 9.89 3.80
C ALA A 172 6.10 10.19 5.22
N ILE A 173 5.30 10.87 6.04
CA ILE A 173 5.73 11.29 7.39
C ILE A 173 5.57 10.18 8.44
N ALA A 174 4.56 9.31 8.32
CA ALA A 174 4.34 8.20 9.24
C ALA A 174 5.29 7.02 8.98
N GLY A 175 5.74 6.86 7.73
CA GLY A 175 6.70 5.84 7.33
C GLY A 175 8.14 6.14 7.75
N ASN A 176 9.10 5.53 7.07
CA ASN A 176 10.53 5.76 7.31
C ASN A 176 11.02 7.08 6.71
N TRP A 177 10.38 8.19 7.08
CA TRP A 177 10.64 9.54 6.59
C TRP A 177 12.13 9.92 6.67
N SER A 178 12.83 9.44 7.70
CA SER A 178 14.24 9.75 7.94
C SER A 178 15.17 9.16 6.88
N ALA A 179 14.84 7.99 6.32
CA ALA A 179 15.62 7.37 5.25
C ALA A 179 15.50 8.13 3.92
N HIS A 180 14.34 8.75 3.67
CA HIS A 180 14.05 9.46 2.42
C HIS A 180 14.20 10.99 2.55
N TYR A 181 14.68 11.48 3.70
CA TYR A 181 14.78 12.91 4.01
C TYR A 181 15.53 13.70 2.93
N ALA A 182 16.60 13.13 2.37
CA ALA A 182 17.38 13.79 1.31
C ALA A 182 16.55 14.04 0.03
N GLY A 183 15.72 13.07 -0.37
CA GLY A 183 14.81 13.21 -1.50
C GLY A 183 13.79 14.31 -1.25
N PHE A 184 13.28 14.42 -0.03
CA PHE A 184 12.39 15.52 0.34
C PHE A 184 13.12 16.87 0.48
N GLY A 185 14.39 16.92 0.82
CA GLY A 185 15.11 18.18 1.01
C GLY A 185 15.24 19.03 -0.25
N SER A 186 15.34 18.40 -1.42
CA SER A 186 15.63 19.07 -2.71
C SER A 186 14.55 18.92 -3.77
N ALA A 187 13.70 17.89 -3.70
CA ALA A 187 12.74 17.63 -4.77
C ALA A 187 11.56 18.64 -4.78
N PRO A 188 10.97 18.92 -5.93
CA PRO A 188 9.62 19.48 -6.02
C PRO A 188 8.58 18.58 -5.34
N CYS A 189 7.35 19.07 -5.21
CA CYS A 189 6.26 18.35 -4.55
C CYS A 189 5.72 17.16 -5.37
N ASP A 190 5.95 17.16 -6.69
CA ASP A 190 5.32 16.27 -7.68
C ASP A 190 6.22 15.12 -8.14
N ASP A 191 7.39 14.92 -7.53
CA ASP A 191 8.31 13.86 -7.96
C ASP A 191 7.89 12.53 -7.30
N ASP A 192 7.09 11.74 -8.04
CA ASP A 192 6.65 10.36 -7.72
C ASP A 192 7.79 9.45 -7.20
N SER A 193 9.03 9.83 -7.52
CA SER A 193 10.28 9.24 -7.04
C SER A 193 10.40 9.14 -5.51
N GLY A 194 9.70 9.98 -4.74
CA GLY A 194 9.78 9.98 -3.26
C GLY A 194 8.86 8.96 -2.55
N VAL A 195 7.74 8.60 -3.16
CA VAL A 195 6.72 7.71 -2.56
C VAL A 195 6.89 6.27 -3.06
N ALA A 196 7.31 6.09 -4.32
CA ALA A 196 7.53 4.77 -4.91
C ALA A 196 8.65 3.95 -4.23
N SER A 197 9.60 4.59 -3.54
CA SER A 197 10.69 3.92 -2.84
C SER A 197 10.33 3.40 -1.44
N ILE A 198 9.14 3.68 -0.92
CA ILE A 198 8.73 3.26 0.45
C ILE A 198 8.18 1.81 0.45
N GLY A 199 7.78 1.28 -0.72
CA GLY A 199 7.12 -0.02 -0.83
C GLY A 199 7.98 -1.20 -1.33
N SER A 200 9.26 -0.98 -1.64
CA SER A 200 10.09 -1.97 -2.33
C SER A 200 11.45 -2.14 -1.67
N ASP A 201 11.51 -2.66 -0.45
CA ASP A 201 12.74 -3.25 0.11
C ASP A 201 12.39 -4.23 1.24
N GLY A 202 12.00 -5.44 0.82
CA GLY A 202 11.93 -6.63 1.65
C GLY A 202 12.49 -7.80 0.85
N SER A 203 13.80 -8.05 0.99
CA SER A 203 14.46 -9.31 0.61
C SER A 203 14.69 -10.15 1.85
#